data_AF-A0A2V6CIN0-F1
#
_entry.id   AF-A0A2V6CIN0-F1
#
_cell.length_a   1.000
_cell.length_b   1.000
_cell.length_c   1.000
_cell.angle_alpha   90.00
_cell.angle_beta   90.00
_cell.angle_gamma   90.00
#
_symmetry.space_group_name_H-M   'P 1'
#
loop_
_entity.id
_entity.type
_entity.pdbx_description
1 polymer ?
#
loop_
_entity_poly.entity_id
_entity_poly.type
_entity_poly.pdbx_seq_one_letter_code
_entity_poly.pdbx_strand_id
1 'polypeptide(L)' 'DPGEPEHYRKDVPKAEVHVLDAGHFALDTKADEIAALVRAFMK' A
#
# COMPACT_ATOMS: atom_id res chain seq x y z
N ASP A 1 6.73 11.09 -14.55
CA ASP A 1 5.32 10.90 -14.19
C ASP A 1 5.31 10.07 -12.93
N PRO A 2 4.76 10.53 -11.80
CA PRO A 2 4.59 9.64 -10.65
C PRO A 2 3.62 8.53 -11.07
N GLY A 3 3.87 7.29 -10.63
CA GLY A 3 3.11 6.14 -11.11
C GLY A 3 1.65 6.20 -10.66
N GLU A 4 0.85 5.22 -11.08
CA GLU A 4 -0.53 5.04 -10.60
C GLU A 4 -0.68 5.15 -9.05
N PRO A 5 0.25 4.65 -8.21
CA PRO A 5 0.12 4.75 -6.75
C PRO A 5 0.02 6.19 -6.23
N GLU A 6 0.73 7.15 -6.83
CA GLU A 6 0.70 8.53 -6.39
C GLU A 6 -0.57 9.27 -6.78
N HIS A 7 -1.32 8.79 -7.78
CA HIS A 7 -2.61 9.38 -8.16
C HIS A 7 -3.67 9.20 -7.07
N TYR A 8 -3.64 8.11 -6.30
CA TYR A 8 -4.56 7.91 -5.18
C TYR A 8 -4.48 9.03 -4.13
N ARG A 9 -3.30 9.64 -3.93
CA ARG A 9 -3.16 10.77 -3.00
C ARG A 9 -3.81 12.06 -3.52
N LYS A 10 -3.91 12.22 -4.84
CA LYS A 10 -4.59 13.37 -5.46
C LYS A 10 -6.10 13.25 -5.30
N ASP A 11 -6.63 12.06 -5.53
CA ASP A 11 -8.08 11.81 -5.50
C ASP A 11 -8.62 11.67 -4.07
N VAL A 12 -7.82 11.09 -3.17
CA VAL A 12 -8.15 10.92 -1.76
C VAL A 12 -7.05 11.59 -0.93
N PRO A 13 -7.26 12.83 -0.44
CA PRO A 13 -6.21 13.62 0.23
C PRO A 13 -5.60 12.98 1.48
N LYS A 14 -6.27 11.99 2.08
CA LYS A 14 -5.82 11.24 3.25
C LYS A 14 -5.39 9.81 2.92
N ALA A 15 -5.23 9.45 1.65
CA ALA A 15 -4.80 8.12 1.26
C ALA A 15 -3.39 7.84 1.79
N GLU A 16 -3.25 6.69 2.43
CA GLU A 16 -1.96 6.08 2.72
C GLU A 16 -1.59 5.17 1.56
N VAL A 17 -0.40 5.39 0.99
CA VAL A 17 0.11 4.58 -0.13
C VAL A 17 1.47 4.04 0.29
N HIS A 18 1.56 2.72 0.36
CA HIS A 18 2.73 1.96 0.77
C HIS A 18 3.16 1.09 -0.42
N VAL A 19 4.40 1.26 -0.89
CA VAL A 19 4.96 0.48 -2.01
C VAL A 19 5.90 -0.59 -1.44
N LEU A 20 5.59 -1.85 -1.71
CA LEU A 20 6.34 -3.00 -1.22
C LEU A 20 7.05 -3.71 -2.37
N ASP A 21 8.28 -4.17 -2.13
CA ASP A 21 8.98 -5.06 -3.05
C ASP A 21 8.48 -6.50 -2.87
N ALA A 22 7.34 -6.79 -3.51
CA ALA A 22 6.55 -8.00 -3.26
C ALA A 22 6.20 -8.80 -4.54
N GLY A 23 6.52 -8.25 -5.73
CA GLY A 23 6.14 -8.83 -7.02
C GLY A 23 4.61 -8.89 -7.23
N HIS A 24 4.16 -9.78 -8.13
CA HIS A 24 2.73 -9.92 -8.47
C HIS A 24 1.89 -10.58 -7.35
N PHE A 25 2.51 -11.44 -6.53
CA PHE A 25 1.85 -12.19 -5.47
C PHE A 25 2.25 -11.65 -4.10
N ALA A 26 1.89 -10.38 -3.85
CA ALA A 26 2.34 -9.66 -2.66
C ALA A 26 1.89 -10.29 -1.33
N LEU A 27 0.73 -10.94 -1.32
CA LEU A 27 0.22 -11.67 -0.16
C LEU A 27 0.98 -12.98 0.11
N ASP A 28 1.70 -13.53 -0.87
CA ASP A 28 2.51 -14.74 -0.67
C ASP A 28 3.93 -14.38 -0.19
N THR A 29 4.44 -13.20 -0.55
CA THR A 29 5.82 -12.79 -0.28
C THR A 29 5.96 -11.83 0.90
N LYS A 30 4.93 -11.02 1.18
CA LYS A 30 4.93 -9.93 2.17
C LYS A 30 3.66 -9.88 3.03
N ALA A 31 3.02 -11.02 3.24
CA ALA A 31 1.75 -11.13 3.99
C ALA A 31 1.79 -10.42 5.35
N ASP A 32 2.86 -10.62 6.14
CA ASP A 32 3.00 -10.06 7.48
C ASP A 32 3.13 -8.53 7.47
N GLU A 33 3.89 -7.99 6.51
CA GLU A 33 4.07 -6.54 6.34
C GLU A 33 2.76 -5.88 5.92
N ILE A 34 2.05 -6.46 4.96
CA ILE A 34 0.72 -5.99 4.53
C ILE A 34 -0.26 -6.04 5.71
N ALA A 35 -0.29 -7.14 6.46
CA ALA A 35 -1.19 -7.29 7.60
C ALA A 35 -0.87 -6.28 8.72
N ALA A 36 0.39 -5.93 8.93
CA ALA A 36 0.79 -4.89 9.87
C ALA A 36 0.31 -3.50 9.44
N LEU A 37 0.48 -3.15 8.16
CA LEU A 37 0.01 -1.89 7.58
C LEU A 37 -1.52 -1.76 7.69
N VAL A 38 -2.27 -2.81 7.32
CA VAL A 38 -3.73 -2.82 7.44
C VAL A 38 -4.17 -2.67 8.91
N ARG A 39 -3.53 -3.39 9.85
CA ARG A 39 -3.85 -3.25 11.28
C ARG A 39 -3.52 -1.87 11.82
N ALA A 40 -2.49 -1.20 11.32
CA ALA A 40 -2.15 0.16 11.71
C ALA A 40 -3.18 1.15 11.17
N PHE A 41 -3.62 0.99 9.93
CA PHE A 41 -4.63 1.83 9.29
C PHE A 41 -6.00 1.76 9.97
N MET A 42 -6.38 0.59 10.50
CA MET A 42 -7.70 0.38 11.13
C MET A 42 -7.81 0.91 12.57
N LYS A 43 -6.74 1.45 13.14
CA LYS A 43 -6.73 2.04 14.49
C LYS A 43 -7.10 3.52 14.45
#